data_AF-A0A443YM07-F1
#
_entry.id   AF-A0A443YM07-F1
#
_cell.length_a   1.000
_cell.length_b   1.000
_cell.length_c   1.000
_cell.angle_alpha   90.00
_cell.angle_beta   90.00
_cell.angle_gamma   90.00
#
_symmetry.space_group_name_H-M   'P 1'
#
loop_
_entity.id
_entity.type
_entity.pdbx_description
1 polymer ?
#
loop_
_entity_poly.entity_id
_entity_poly.type
_entity_poly.pdbx_seq_one_letter_code
_entity_poly.pdbx_strand_id
1 'polypeptide(L)'
;MRHYLSIDDTDNLETKGTGWLTEQACTEMAALGLATFSPISRHQLFVHEDVPYTSHNSSMCVEVEDCLDPEAVIRHMQAYLERHGAPGSDPGLCMVREDLPEEARQRLMRFGRDAKCLVLNKGLAYALARELGVHLSEHGGTGDGVVGALAGVGLRMKGDDGRYRGWHHLGPEGTTVSAGEIARQCGASHVQDEAGAPLEKETPVLLQERIKLIRRNGLPVLLARPAQPNGPMQLLHKSDLKAY
;
A
#
# COMPACT_ATOMS: atom_id res chain seq x y z
N MET A 1 -1.40 -12.97 -15.83
CA MET A 1 -2.28 -13.08 -14.65
C MET A 1 -1.79 -12.09 -13.60
N ARG A 2 -2.68 -11.40 -12.89
CA ARG A 2 -2.31 -10.40 -11.88
C ARG A 2 -2.27 -11.03 -10.49
N HIS A 3 -1.33 -10.58 -9.67
CA HIS A 3 -1.23 -10.97 -8.26
C HIS A 3 -1.13 -9.72 -7.38
N TYR A 4 -1.47 -9.85 -6.11
CA TYR A 4 -1.09 -8.92 -5.06
C TYR A 4 0.09 -9.50 -4.32
N LEU A 5 1.13 -8.68 -4.11
CA LEU A 5 2.30 -9.02 -3.30
C LEU A 5 2.42 -7.98 -2.20
N SER A 6 2.56 -8.44 -0.96
CA SER A 6 2.74 -7.56 0.19
C SER A 6 3.87 -8.04 1.08
N ILE A 7 4.61 -7.08 1.62
CA ILE A 7 5.62 -7.30 2.66
C ILE A 7 5.35 -6.43 3.88
N ASP A 8 5.84 -6.86 5.03
CA ASP A 8 5.83 -6.09 6.28
C ASP A 8 7.05 -6.44 7.15
N ASP A 9 7.33 -5.60 8.14
CA ASP A 9 8.32 -5.79 9.21
C ASP A 9 9.74 -6.09 8.72
N THR A 10 10.21 -5.25 7.80
CA THR A 10 11.53 -5.41 7.16
C THR A 10 12.58 -4.43 7.65
N ASP A 11 12.17 -3.46 8.47
CA ASP A 11 12.99 -2.34 8.91
C ASP A 11 13.16 -2.31 10.42
N ASN A 12 14.08 -1.45 10.87
CA ASN A 12 14.28 -1.06 12.26
C ASN A 12 14.51 0.47 12.32
N LEU A 13 14.76 1.01 13.51
CA LEU A 13 14.94 2.46 13.70
C LEU A 13 16.19 3.03 13.01
N GLU A 14 17.14 2.18 12.59
CA GLU A 14 18.44 2.58 12.03
C GLU A 14 18.53 2.34 10.51
N THR A 15 17.57 1.64 9.93
CA THR A 15 17.59 1.20 8.52
C THR A 15 16.59 1.95 7.65
N LYS A 16 16.64 1.70 6.34
CA LYS A 16 15.63 2.23 5.41
C LYS A 16 14.32 1.49 5.62
N GLY A 17 13.22 2.24 5.60
CA GLY A 17 11.90 1.67 5.87
C GLY A 17 11.43 0.67 4.81
N THR A 18 10.44 -0.15 5.18
CA THR A 18 9.87 -1.24 4.39
C THR A 18 9.42 -0.81 2.99
N GLY A 19 8.88 0.40 2.86
CA GLY A 19 8.51 0.94 1.55
C GLY A 19 9.70 1.14 0.62
N TRP A 20 10.88 1.48 1.14
CA TRP A 20 12.10 1.60 0.33
C TRP A 20 12.59 0.23 -0.13
N LEU A 21 12.62 -0.77 0.76
CA LEU A 21 12.98 -2.15 0.39
C LEU A 21 12.02 -2.73 -0.66
N THR A 22 10.71 -2.48 -0.51
CA THR A 22 9.71 -2.89 -1.51
C THR A 22 10.02 -2.30 -2.89
N GLU A 23 10.33 -1.00 -2.96
CA GLU A 23 10.64 -0.30 -4.22
C GLU A 23 11.90 -0.85 -4.89
N GLN A 24 12.95 -1.10 -4.11
CA GLN A 24 14.19 -1.66 -4.63
C GLN A 24 14.00 -3.09 -5.14
N ALA A 25 13.30 -3.94 -4.40
CA ALA A 25 12.99 -5.31 -4.83
C ALA A 25 12.15 -5.32 -6.12
N CYS A 26 11.12 -4.47 -6.22
CA CYS A 26 10.32 -4.34 -7.45
C CYS A 26 11.17 -3.87 -8.65
N THR A 27 12.08 -2.93 -8.42
CA THR A 27 12.99 -2.43 -9.45
C THR A 27 13.96 -3.52 -9.94
N GLU A 28 14.53 -4.30 -9.01
CA GLU A 28 15.42 -5.42 -9.33
C GLU A 28 14.68 -6.50 -10.13
N MET A 29 13.52 -6.94 -9.66
CA MET A 29 12.72 -7.95 -10.35
C MET A 29 12.25 -7.49 -11.74
N ALA A 30 11.89 -6.21 -11.90
CA ALA A 30 11.52 -5.66 -13.20
C ALA A 30 12.71 -5.62 -14.17
N ALA A 31 13.90 -5.24 -13.69
CA ALA A 31 15.13 -5.26 -14.49
C ALA A 31 15.54 -6.68 -14.93
N LEU A 32 15.22 -7.69 -14.12
CA LEU A 32 15.39 -9.11 -14.45
C LEU A 32 14.28 -9.65 -15.38
N GLY A 33 13.26 -8.86 -15.70
CA GLY A 33 12.15 -9.27 -16.56
C GLY A 33 11.20 -10.28 -15.89
N LEU A 34 11.17 -10.36 -14.55
CA LEU A 34 10.31 -11.32 -13.83
C LEU A 34 8.83 -10.91 -13.84
N ALA A 35 8.56 -9.60 -13.73
CA ALA A 35 7.23 -9.02 -13.70
C ALA A 35 7.30 -7.50 -13.83
N THR A 36 6.16 -6.86 -14.10
CA THR A 36 5.93 -5.43 -13.92
C THR A 36 5.16 -5.19 -12.62
N PHE A 37 5.28 -4.01 -12.04
CA PHE A 37 4.70 -3.72 -10.71
C PHE A 37 3.96 -2.39 -10.71
N SER A 38 2.77 -2.37 -10.10
CA SER A 38 2.02 -1.13 -9.86
C SER A 38 2.70 -0.26 -8.79
N PRO A 39 2.29 1.01 -8.64
CA PRO A 39 2.71 1.82 -7.50
C PRO A 39 2.38 1.18 -6.14
N ILE A 40 3.34 1.29 -5.21
CA ILE A 40 3.25 0.74 -3.85
C ILE A 40 2.20 1.48 -3.04
N SER A 41 1.21 0.76 -2.51
CA SER A 41 0.33 1.27 -1.46
C SER A 41 0.88 0.91 -0.09
N ARG A 42 0.89 1.89 0.80
CA ARG A 42 1.20 1.73 2.22
C ARG A 42 -0.10 1.65 3.01
N HIS A 43 -0.27 0.57 3.75
CA HIS A 43 -1.44 0.32 4.58
C HIS A 43 -1.07 0.53 6.05
N GLN A 44 -1.70 1.51 6.71
CA GLN A 44 -1.48 1.71 8.14
C GLN A 44 -2.20 0.62 8.91
N LEU A 45 -1.51 -0.18 9.72
CA LEU A 45 -2.14 -1.20 10.56
C LEU A 45 -2.43 -0.66 11.97
N PHE A 46 -3.05 -1.49 12.82
CA PHE A 46 -3.47 -1.09 14.16
C PHE A 46 -2.28 -0.66 15.02
N VAL A 47 -2.35 0.55 15.59
CA VAL A 47 -1.35 1.04 16.54
C VAL A 47 -1.83 0.69 17.93
N HIS A 48 -1.18 -0.28 18.57
CA HIS A 48 -1.55 -0.83 19.87
C HIS A 48 -0.28 -1.19 20.65
N GLU A 49 -0.34 -1.13 21.99
CA GLU A 49 0.82 -1.43 22.85
C GLU A 49 1.30 -2.88 22.74
N ASP A 50 0.37 -3.81 22.49
CA ASP A 50 0.66 -5.23 22.27
C ASP A 50 1.20 -5.57 20.87
N VAL A 51 1.35 -4.57 19.99
CA VAL A 51 1.89 -4.78 18.63
C VAL A 51 3.23 -4.07 18.53
N PRO A 52 4.36 -4.79 18.44
CA PRO A 52 5.66 -4.17 18.25
C PRO A 52 5.71 -3.49 16.87
N TYR A 53 6.30 -2.30 16.81
CA TYR A 53 6.57 -1.60 15.55
C TYR A 53 7.74 -0.62 15.72
N THR A 54 8.30 -0.19 14.59
CA THR A 54 9.41 0.78 14.57
C THR A 54 8.89 2.21 14.72
N SER A 55 8.88 2.97 13.63
CA SER A 55 8.23 4.28 13.57
C SER A 55 6.73 4.16 13.29
N HIS A 56 6.32 3.11 12.57
CA HIS A 56 4.93 2.89 12.21
C HIS A 56 4.66 1.40 12.02
N ASN A 57 3.49 0.93 12.45
CA ASN A 57 2.98 -0.37 12.06
C ASN A 57 2.32 -0.31 10.66
N SER A 58 2.98 -0.77 9.60
CA SER A 58 2.41 -0.68 8.25
C SER A 58 3.03 -1.62 7.23
N SER A 59 2.17 -2.27 6.45
CA SER A 59 2.56 -3.10 5.32
C SER A 59 2.61 -2.32 4.00
N MET A 60 3.35 -2.88 3.04
CA MET A 60 3.54 -2.34 1.69
C MET A 60 3.05 -3.37 0.68
N CYS A 61 2.13 -2.97 -0.20
CA CYS A 61 1.56 -3.86 -1.20
C CYS A 61 1.64 -3.29 -2.63
N VAL A 62 1.91 -4.17 -3.59
CA VAL A 62 1.91 -3.91 -5.03
C VAL A 62 1.05 -4.94 -5.75
N GLU A 63 0.50 -4.55 -6.89
CA GLU A 63 0.06 -5.49 -7.90
C GLU A 63 1.26 -5.92 -8.75
N VAL A 64 1.36 -7.22 -9.00
CA VAL A 64 2.35 -7.87 -9.87
C VAL A 64 1.66 -8.21 -11.18
N GLU A 65 2.15 -7.65 -12.26
CA GLU A 65 1.62 -7.74 -13.62
C GLU A 65 2.66 -8.38 -14.55
N ASP A 66 2.23 -8.82 -15.74
CA ASP A 66 3.09 -9.47 -16.75
C ASP A 66 3.98 -10.61 -16.22
N CYS A 67 3.55 -11.26 -15.13
CA CYS A 67 4.29 -12.31 -14.46
C CYS A 67 3.99 -13.67 -15.11
N LEU A 68 5.03 -14.30 -15.66
CA LEU A 68 4.95 -15.64 -16.27
C LEU A 68 5.19 -16.76 -15.25
N ASP A 69 6.08 -16.54 -14.28
CA ASP A 69 6.39 -17.49 -13.21
C ASP A 69 6.23 -16.81 -11.82
N PRO A 70 5.04 -16.92 -11.20
CA PRO A 70 4.81 -16.38 -9.86
C PRO A 70 5.75 -16.95 -8.80
N GLU A 71 6.19 -18.21 -8.95
CA GLU A 71 7.13 -18.83 -8.02
C GLU A 71 8.53 -18.22 -8.15
N ALA A 72 8.94 -17.74 -9.33
CA ALA A 72 10.19 -16.98 -9.47
C ALA A 72 10.13 -15.64 -8.73
N VAL A 73 9.00 -14.93 -8.80
CA VAL A 73 8.78 -13.68 -8.04
C VAL A 73 8.84 -13.95 -6.54
N ILE A 74 8.15 -15.00 -6.07
CA ILE A 74 8.20 -15.44 -4.67
C ILE A 74 9.64 -15.73 -4.26
N ARG A 75 10.33 -16.66 -4.93
CA ARG A 75 11.71 -17.05 -4.58
C ARG A 75 12.67 -15.87 -4.56
N HIS A 76 12.54 -14.95 -5.52
CA HIS A 76 13.37 -13.75 -5.56
C HIS A 76 13.08 -12.85 -4.35
N MET A 77 11.81 -12.59 -4.04
CA MET A 77 11.44 -11.76 -2.90
C MET A 77 11.88 -12.38 -1.58
N GLN A 78 11.75 -13.70 -1.40
CA GLN A 78 12.24 -14.43 -0.22
C GLN A 78 13.74 -14.19 -0.04
N ALA A 79 14.54 -14.48 -1.08
CA ALA A 79 15.99 -14.26 -1.03
C ALA A 79 16.38 -12.78 -0.83
N TYR A 80 15.57 -11.86 -1.35
CA TYR A 80 15.77 -10.43 -1.15
C TYR A 80 15.54 -10.03 0.32
N LEU A 81 14.46 -10.52 0.94
CA LEU A 81 14.15 -10.26 2.34
C LEU A 81 15.19 -10.86 3.29
N GLU A 82 15.64 -12.09 3.05
CA GLU A 82 16.70 -12.74 3.84
C GLU A 82 18.02 -11.97 3.78
N ARG A 83 18.32 -11.33 2.64
CA ARG A 83 19.57 -10.56 2.45
C ARG A 83 19.50 -9.14 3.02
N HIS A 84 18.34 -8.49 2.91
CA HIS A 84 18.22 -7.04 3.17
C HIS A 84 17.35 -6.68 4.36
N GLY A 85 16.64 -7.65 4.94
CA GLY A 85 15.88 -7.46 6.18
C GLY A 85 16.79 -6.93 7.28
N ALA A 86 16.30 -5.93 8.02
CA ALA A 86 17.07 -5.33 9.08
C ALA A 86 17.37 -6.35 10.19
N PRO A 87 18.56 -6.30 10.83
CA PRO A 87 18.84 -7.15 11.98
C PRO A 87 17.75 -7.00 13.05
N GLY A 88 17.15 -8.13 13.44
CA GLY A 88 16.11 -8.19 14.45
C GLY A 88 14.69 -7.85 13.97
N SER A 89 14.46 -7.61 12.67
CA SER A 89 13.10 -7.48 12.14
C SER A 89 12.47 -8.86 11.86
N ASP A 90 11.17 -8.86 11.56
CA ASP A 90 10.37 -10.07 11.35
C ASP A 90 9.73 -10.14 9.94
N PRO A 91 10.49 -10.10 8.84
CA PRO A 91 9.90 -9.89 7.51
C PRO A 91 8.85 -10.94 7.15
N GLY A 92 7.65 -10.46 6.79
CA GLY A 92 6.59 -11.29 6.24
C GLY A 92 6.44 -11.10 4.74
N LEU A 93 6.17 -12.17 4.00
CA LEU A 93 5.84 -12.14 2.58
C LEU A 93 4.51 -12.82 2.32
N CYS A 94 3.59 -12.13 1.64
CA CYS A 94 2.35 -12.71 1.13
C CYS A 94 2.20 -12.43 -0.37
N MET A 95 1.82 -13.46 -1.14
CA MET A 95 1.47 -13.30 -2.55
C MET A 95 0.20 -14.08 -2.89
N VAL A 96 -0.73 -13.40 -3.56
CA VAL A 96 -2.08 -13.91 -3.82
C VAL A 96 -2.50 -13.57 -5.23
N ARG A 97 -3.09 -14.52 -5.96
CA ARG A 97 -3.68 -14.26 -7.29
C ARG A 97 -4.91 -13.35 -7.19
N GLU A 98 -5.13 -12.48 -8.17
CA GLU A 98 -6.29 -11.59 -8.17
C GLU A 98 -7.61 -12.35 -8.37
N ASP A 99 -7.60 -13.39 -9.19
CA ASP A 99 -8.75 -14.17 -9.65
C ASP A 99 -9.18 -15.30 -8.67
N LEU A 100 -9.01 -15.07 -7.36
CA LEU A 100 -9.53 -15.96 -6.34
C LEU A 100 -11.06 -16.03 -6.35
N PRO A 101 -11.66 -17.15 -5.91
CA PRO A 101 -13.10 -17.21 -5.62
C PRO A 101 -13.55 -16.08 -4.70
N GLU A 102 -14.75 -15.54 -4.92
CA GLU A 102 -15.23 -14.37 -4.19
C GLU A 102 -15.24 -14.56 -2.67
N GLU A 103 -15.59 -15.75 -2.18
CA GLU A 103 -15.53 -16.07 -0.75
C GLU A 103 -14.10 -15.94 -0.20
N ALA A 104 -13.09 -16.45 -0.91
CA ALA A 104 -11.69 -16.32 -0.52
C ALA A 104 -11.25 -14.86 -0.48
N ARG A 105 -11.68 -14.05 -1.48
CA ARG A 105 -11.42 -12.61 -1.53
C ARG A 105 -12.01 -11.90 -0.32
N GLN A 106 -13.28 -12.15 0.01
CA GLN A 106 -13.95 -11.55 1.16
C GLN A 106 -13.27 -11.89 2.48
N ARG A 107 -12.78 -13.12 2.63
CA ARG A 107 -12.04 -13.54 3.83
C ARG A 107 -10.69 -12.82 3.99
N LEU A 108 -9.95 -12.63 2.90
CA LEU A 108 -8.70 -11.83 2.90
C LEU A 108 -8.98 -10.35 3.19
N MET A 109 -9.97 -9.75 2.53
CA MET A 109 -10.39 -8.36 2.78
C MET A 109 -10.81 -8.16 4.24
N ARG A 110 -11.55 -9.12 4.81
CA ARG A 110 -11.93 -9.10 6.22
C ARG A 110 -10.71 -9.16 7.13
N PHE A 111 -9.75 -10.06 6.87
CA PHE A 111 -8.52 -10.13 7.65
C PHE A 111 -7.76 -8.80 7.65
N GLY A 112 -7.61 -8.19 6.46
CA GLY A 112 -6.98 -6.88 6.33
C GLY A 112 -7.71 -5.77 7.10
N ARG A 113 -9.04 -5.74 7.03
CA ARG A 113 -9.86 -4.78 7.80
C ARG A 113 -9.72 -5.02 9.31
N ASP A 114 -9.76 -6.26 9.75
CA ASP A 114 -9.69 -6.60 11.17
C ASP A 114 -8.28 -6.25 11.73
N ALA A 115 -7.21 -6.39 10.94
CA ALA A 115 -5.84 -5.94 11.29
C ALA A 115 -5.68 -4.42 11.48
N LYS A 116 -6.71 -3.62 11.16
CA LYS A 116 -6.74 -2.17 11.39
C LYS A 116 -7.17 -1.79 12.79
N CYS A 117 -7.86 -2.69 13.50
CA CYS A 117 -8.48 -2.39 14.79
C CYS A 117 -8.38 -3.52 15.82
N LEU A 118 -7.86 -4.69 15.45
CA LEU A 118 -7.67 -5.84 16.34
C LEU A 118 -6.20 -6.25 16.38
N VAL A 119 -5.76 -6.76 17.53
CA VAL A 119 -4.48 -7.46 17.66
C VAL A 119 -4.67 -8.88 17.11
N LEU A 120 -4.13 -9.13 15.92
CA LEU A 120 -4.11 -10.45 15.29
C LEU A 120 -2.77 -11.14 15.53
N ASN A 121 -2.74 -12.46 15.42
CA ASN A 121 -1.52 -13.25 15.58
C ASN A 121 -1.20 -14.07 14.33
N LYS A 122 0.06 -14.51 14.23
CA LYS A 122 0.54 -15.31 13.08
C LYS A 122 -0.21 -16.63 12.87
N GLY A 123 -0.72 -17.25 13.94
CA GLY A 123 -1.50 -18.48 13.85
C GLY A 123 -2.79 -18.29 13.05
N LEU A 124 -3.50 -17.17 13.26
CA LEU A 124 -4.66 -16.80 12.47
C LEU A 124 -4.31 -16.52 11.01
N ALA A 125 -3.18 -15.85 10.76
CA ALA A 125 -2.70 -15.56 9.41
C ALA A 125 -2.42 -16.84 8.62
N TYR A 126 -1.66 -17.78 9.20
CA TYR A 126 -1.35 -19.06 8.56
C TYR A 126 -2.54 -19.98 8.41
N ALA A 127 -3.46 -20.01 9.38
CA ALA A 127 -4.69 -20.78 9.26
C ALA A 127 -5.48 -20.33 8.02
N LEU A 128 -5.67 -19.01 7.88
CA LEU A 128 -6.33 -18.43 6.70
C LEU A 128 -5.57 -18.73 5.42
N ALA A 129 -4.24 -18.51 5.40
CA ALA A 129 -3.44 -18.72 4.20
C ALA A 129 -3.50 -20.18 3.71
N ARG A 130 -3.40 -21.15 4.63
CA ARG A 130 -3.50 -22.58 4.33
C ARG A 130 -4.89 -22.97 3.83
N GLU A 131 -5.95 -22.46 4.45
CA GLU A 131 -7.32 -22.74 4.01
C GLU A 131 -7.63 -22.20 2.62
N LEU A 132 -7.03 -21.06 2.25
CA LEU A 132 -7.22 -20.44 0.94
C LEU A 132 -6.20 -20.91 -0.11
N GLY A 133 -5.17 -21.67 0.28
CA GLY A 133 -4.10 -22.10 -0.61
C GLY A 133 -3.28 -20.94 -1.18
N VAL A 134 -3.03 -19.90 -0.38
CA VAL A 134 -2.24 -18.72 -0.79
C VAL A 134 -0.85 -18.71 -0.18
N HIS A 135 0.11 -18.04 -0.84
CA HIS A 135 1.48 -17.98 -0.35
C HIS A 135 1.58 -17.03 0.86
N LEU A 136 2.18 -17.53 1.94
CA LEU A 136 2.56 -16.77 3.13
C LEU A 136 3.84 -17.38 3.71
N SER A 137 4.86 -16.57 3.96
CA SER A 137 6.14 -17.04 4.52
C SER A 137 6.85 -16.01 5.40
N GLU A 138 7.62 -16.51 6.36
CA GLU A 138 8.48 -15.78 7.30
C GLU A 138 9.92 -15.71 6.79
N HIS A 139 10.60 -14.57 6.97
CA HIS A 139 12.00 -14.37 6.58
C HIS A 139 12.84 -13.69 7.67
N GLY A 140 12.46 -13.83 8.94
CA GLY A 140 13.25 -13.37 10.07
C GLY A 140 12.53 -13.40 11.42
N GLY A 141 13.32 -13.27 12.48
CA GLY A 141 12.86 -13.09 13.85
C GLY A 141 11.94 -14.21 14.39
N THR A 142 10.92 -13.78 15.13
CA THR A 142 9.75 -14.53 15.58
C THR A 142 8.72 -14.81 14.47
N GLY A 143 8.79 -14.08 13.35
CA GLY A 143 7.97 -14.29 12.16
C GLY A 143 6.62 -13.57 12.16
N ASP A 144 6.42 -12.56 13.01
CA ASP A 144 5.12 -11.91 13.16
C ASP A 144 4.71 -10.99 11.97
N GLY A 145 5.66 -10.56 11.13
CA GLY A 145 5.37 -9.73 9.95
C GLY A 145 4.43 -10.39 8.94
N VAL A 146 4.22 -11.72 9.01
CA VAL A 146 3.22 -12.41 8.17
C VAL A 146 1.79 -11.92 8.40
N VAL A 147 1.47 -11.45 9.62
CA VAL A 147 0.16 -10.84 9.92
C VAL A 147 -0.03 -9.60 9.05
N GLY A 148 0.97 -8.73 9.04
CA GLY A 148 0.95 -7.48 8.29
C GLY A 148 1.00 -7.68 6.78
N ALA A 149 1.80 -8.64 6.31
CA ALA A 149 1.86 -9.02 4.90
C ALA A 149 0.51 -9.53 4.37
N LEU A 150 -0.15 -10.44 5.10
CA LEU A 150 -1.48 -10.93 4.71
C LEU A 150 -2.54 -9.82 4.77
N ALA A 151 -2.48 -8.97 5.80
CA ALA A 151 -3.37 -7.83 5.94
C ALA A 151 -3.22 -6.82 4.78
N GLY A 152 -1.98 -6.54 4.35
CA GLY A 152 -1.69 -5.65 3.24
C GLY A 152 -2.32 -6.11 1.93
N VAL A 153 -2.27 -7.41 1.62
CA VAL A 153 -2.99 -7.98 0.48
C VAL A 153 -4.49 -7.76 0.59
N GLY A 154 -5.08 -8.08 1.75
CA GLY A 154 -6.52 -7.91 1.98
C GLY A 154 -6.98 -6.46 1.81
N LEU A 155 -6.21 -5.50 2.32
CA LEU A 155 -6.50 -4.07 2.21
C LEU A 155 -6.32 -3.56 0.77
N ARG A 156 -5.26 -3.98 0.07
CA ARG A 156 -5.05 -3.65 -1.35
C ARG A 156 -6.19 -4.16 -2.22
N MET A 157 -6.61 -5.41 -1.98
CA MET A 157 -7.68 -6.09 -2.70
C MET A 157 -9.04 -5.43 -2.46
N LYS A 158 -9.31 -4.95 -1.24
CA LYS A 158 -10.52 -4.18 -0.92
C LYS A 158 -10.61 -2.88 -1.73
N GLY A 159 -9.46 -2.21 -1.95
CA GLY A 159 -9.34 -1.09 -2.89
C GLY A 159 -9.61 0.31 -2.31
N ASP A 160 -9.96 0.44 -1.04
CA ASP A 160 -10.32 1.72 -0.39
C ASP A 160 -9.46 2.11 0.81
N ASP A 161 -8.32 1.44 1.00
CA ASP A 161 -7.35 1.75 2.05
C ASP A 161 -5.98 1.98 1.42
N GLY A 162 -5.25 2.96 1.98
CA GLY A 162 -3.82 3.09 1.78
C GLY A 162 -3.41 4.34 1.03
N ARG A 163 -2.17 4.75 1.30
CA ARG A 163 -1.50 5.90 0.68
C ARG A 163 -0.39 5.40 -0.22
N TYR A 164 -0.28 5.94 -1.42
CA TYR A 164 0.81 5.54 -2.30
C TYR A 164 2.15 6.06 -1.77
N ARG A 165 3.21 5.27 -1.95
CA ARG A 165 4.57 5.66 -1.60
C ARG A 165 5.04 6.83 -2.49
N GLY A 166 5.88 7.70 -1.95
CA GLY A 166 6.41 8.87 -2.64
C GLY A 166 5.62 10.16 -2.33
N TRP A 167 6.17 11.28 -2.78
CA TRP A 167 5.55 12.61 -2.71
C TRP A 167 5.70 13.27 -4.08
N HIS A 168 4.66 13.95 -4.54
CA HIS A 168 4.76 14.82 -5.71
C HIS A 168 4.95 16.27 -5.26
N HIS A 169 5.77 17.01 -6.01
CA HIS A 169 6.06 18.43 -5.80
C HIS A 169 5.85 19.12 -7.14
N LEU A 170 4.71 19.79 -7.29
CA LEU A 170 4.30 20.39 -8.58
C LEU A 170 4.44 21.91 -8.60
N GLY A 171 4.77 22.53 -7.47
CA GLY A 171 4.96 23.97 -7.34
C GLY A 171 4.80 24.44 -5.90
N PRO A 172 4.88 25.76 -5.67
CA PRO A 172 4.63 26.35 -4.37
C PRO A 172 3.20 26.07 -3.87
N GLU A 173 3.04 25.93 -2.55
CA GLU A 173 1.73 25.85 -1.90
C GLU A 173 0.86 27.06 -2.26
N GLY A 174 -0.44 26.84 -2.46
CA GLY A 174 -1.38 27.88 -2.85
C GLY A 174 -1.38 28.23 -4.35
N THR A 175 -0.50 27.62 -5.14
CA THR A 175 -0.60 27.70 -6.61
C THR A 175 -1.91 27.08 -7.06
N THR A 176 -2.66 27.76 -7.92
CA THR A 176 -3.90 27.23 -8.49
C THR A 176 -3.62 26.48 -9.79
N VAL A 177 -4.07 25.23 -9.86
CA VAL A 177 -3.97 24.34 -11.04
C VAL A 177 -5.34 23.69 -11.26
N SER A 178 -5.67 23.30 -12.49
CA SER A 178 -6.92 22.58 -12.74
C SER A 178 -6.86 21.14 -12.22
N ALA A 179 -8.00 20.59 -11.78
CA ALA A 179 -8.11 19.21 -11.29
C ALA A 179 -7.62 18.18 -12.33
N GLY A 180 -7.87 18.40 -13.62
CA GLY A 180 -7.41 17.54 -14.69
C GLY A 180 -5.89 17.58 -14.88
N GLU A 181 -5.29 18.76 -14.77
CA GLU A 181 -3.84 18.90 -14.91
C GLU A 181 -3.09 18.26 -13.75
N ILE A 182 -3.51 18.53 -12.51
CA ILE A 182 -2.85 17.95 -11.33
C ILE A 182 -2.96 16.43 -11.28
N ALA A 183 -4.12 15.87 -11.65
CA ALA A 183 -4.30 14.42 -11.74
C ALA A 183 -3.33 13.81 -12.75
N ARG A 184 -3.21 14.40 -13.95
CA ARG A 184 -2.27 13.94 -14.99
C ARG A 184 -0.82 14.01 -14.52
N GLN A 185 -0.39 15.12 -13.90
CA GLN A 185 0.99 15.31 -13.44
C GLN A 185 1.37 14.36 -12.30
N CYS A 186 0.43 14.00 -11.42
CA CYS A 186 0.65 13.02 -10.36
C CYS A 186 0.47 11.56 -10.81
N GLY A 187 -0.10 11.30 -11.98
CA GLY A 187 -0.54 9.94 -12.36
C GLY A 187 -1.75 9.47 -11.55
N ALA A 188 -2.56 10.39 -11.03
CA ALA A 188 -3.85 10.07 -10.44
C ALA A 188 -4.89 9.77 -11.53
N SER A 189 -5.87 8.93 -11.20
CA SER A 189 -7.06 8.75 -12.03
C SER A 189 -7.88 10.05 -12.12
N HIS A 190 -8.05 10.74 -10.98
CA HIS A 190 -8.78 12.00 -10.88
C HIS A 190 -8.54 12.66 -9.52
N VAL A 191 -9.07 13.87 -9.36
CA VAL A 191 -9.27 14.53 -8.06
C VAL A 191 -10.72 14.34 -7.66
N GLN A 192 -10.97 14.01 -6.40
CA GLN A 192 -12.32 13.89 -5.83
C GLN A 192 -12.41 14.64 -4.50
N ASP A 193 -13.63 14.95 -4.07
CA ASP A 193 -13.86 15.44 -2.73
C ASP A 193 -13.79 14.31 -1.66
N GLU A 194 -13.90 14.69 -0.39
CA GLU A 194 -13.89 13.73 0.73
C GLU A 194 -15.11 12.79 0.75
N ALA A 195 -16.21 13.17 0.09
CA ALA A 195 -17.40 12.34 -0.08
C ALA A 195 -17.27 11.34 -1.24
N GLY A 196 -16.23 11.45 -2.05
CA GLY A 196 -15.95 10.58 -3.19
C GLY A 196 -16.50 11.07 -4.52
N ALA A 197 -17.01 12.31 -4.60
CA ALA A 197 -17.46 12.88 -5.85
C ALA A 197 -16.25 13.39 -6.66
N PRO A 198 -16.05 12.93 -7.92
CA PRO A 198 -14.98 13.43 -8.77
C PRO A 198 -15.22 14.90 -9.10
N LEU A 199 -14.13 15.68 -9.16
CA LEU A 199 -14.17 17.07 -9.59
C LEU A 199 -14.15 17.17 -11.11
N GLU A 200 -14.80 18.20 -11.64
CA GLU A 200 -14.69 18.56 -13.04
C GLU A 200 -13.24 18.94 -13.37
N LYS A 201 -12.78 18.60 -14.59
CA LYS A 201 -11.36 18.76 -14.96
C LYS A 201 -10.86 20.21 -14.83
N GLU A 202 -11.73 21.17 -15.07
CA GLU A 202 -11.40 22.61 -14.99
C GLU A 202 -11.59 23.20 -13.59
N THR A 203 -12.04 22.42 -12.61
CA THR A 203 -12.18 22.90 -11.23
C THR A 203 -10.83 23.39 -10.71
N PRO A 204 -10.74 24.65 -10.21
CA PRO A 204 -9.51 25.17 -9.64
C PRO A 204 -9.16 24.46 -8.32
N VAL A 205 -7.93 23.94 -8.24
CA VAL A 205 -7.38 23.26 -7.07
C VAL A 205 -6.08 23.96 -6.62
N LEU A 206 -6.02 24.31 -5.35
CA LEU A 206 -4.83 24.83 -4.69
C LEU A 206 -3.87 23.68 -4.36
N LEU A 207 -2.62 23.82 -4.81
CA LEU A 207 -1.55 22.89 -4.50
C LEU A 207 -1.18 22.94 -3.01
N GLN A 208 -0.71 21.79 -2.52
CA GLN A 208 0.01 21.64 -1.25
C GLN A 208 1.52 21.53 -1.54
N GLU A 209 2.37 21.89 -0.58
CA GLU A 209 3.84 21.71 -0.70
C GLU A 209 4.19 20.26 -1.07
N ARG A 210 3.50 19.30 -0.43
CA ARG A 210 3.68 17.87 -0.66
C ARG A 210 2.36 17.22 -0.99
N ILE A 211 2.29 16.63 -2.18
CA ILE A 211 1.09 16.01 -2.71
C ILE A 211 1.19 14.49 -2.57
N LYS A 212 0.10 13.88 -2.11
CA LYS A 212 0.04 12.44 -1.80
C LYS A 212 -1.20 11.84 -2.42
N LEU A 213 -1.01 10.74 -3.13
CA LEU A 213 -2.11 9.93 -3.64
C LEU A 213 -2.59 8.98 -2.56
N ILE A 214 -3.91 8.78 -2.52
CA ILE A 214 -4.53 7.68 -1.78
C ILE A 214 -5.13 6.68 -2.74
N ARG A 215 -5.45 5.50 -2.22
CA ARG A 215 -6.13 4.45 -2.96
C ARG A 215 -7.63 4.48 -2.67
N ARG A 216 -8.45 4.66 -3.70
CA ARG A 216 -9.92 4.60 -3.65
C ARG A 216 -10.47 3.84 -4.84
N ASN A 217 -11.42 2.94 -4.61
CA ASN A 217 -12.01 2.05 -5.61
C ASN A 217 -10.96 1.36 -6.50
N GLY A 218 -9.83 0.98 -5.92
CA GLY A 218 -8.74 0.35 -6.65
C GLY A 218 -7.87 1.29 -7.50
N LEU A 219 -8.05 2.61 -7.39
CA LEU A 219 -7.36 3.61 -8.21
C LEU A 219 -6.56 4.62 -7.36
N PRO A 220 -5.46 5.19 -7.89
CA PRO A 220 -4.79 6.33 -7.30
C PRO A 220 -5.64 7.59 -7.49
N VAL A 221 -5.99 8.26 -6.40
CA VAL A 221 -6.77 9.51 -6.43
C VAL A 221 -6.14 10.58 -5.55
N LEU A 222 -6.43 11.83 -5.88
CA LEU A 222 -6.15 12.99 -5.04
C LEU A 222 -7.44 13.40 -4.32
N LEU A 223 -7.34 13.69 -3.02
CA LEU A 223 -8.46 14.26 -2.27
C LEU A 223 -8.32 15.76 -2.17
N ALA A 224 -9.43 16.46 -2.35
CA ALA A 224 -9.54 17.89 -2.11
C ALA A 224 -10.78 18.22 -1.27
N ARG A 225 -10.76 19.39 -0.63
CA ARG A 225 -11.92 19.97 0.06
C ARG A 225 -12.02 21.45 -0.26
N PRO A 226 -13.19 22.10 -0.10
CA PRO A 226 -13.30 23.55 -0.28
C PRO A 226 -12.36 24.27 0.69
N ALA A 227 -11.52 25.19 0.18
CA ALA A 227 -10.67 26.02 1.04
C ALA A 227 -11.51 27.01 1.88
N GLN A 228 -12.65 27.42 1.32
CA GLN A 228 -13.64 28.31 1.91
C GLN A 228 -14.97 28.10 1.16
N PRO A 229 -16.13 28.52 1.71
CA PRO A 229 -17.41 28.41 1.00
C PRO A 229 -17.36 29.09 -0.37
N ASN A 230 -17.75 28.37 -1.43
CA ASN A 230 -17.68 28.82 -2.84
C ASN A 230 -16.27 29.21 -3.34
N GLY A 231 -15.22 28.81 -2.62
CA GLY A 231 -13.82 29.03 -3.01
C GLY A 231 -13.23 27.91 -3.86
N PRO A 232 -11.94 28.02 -4.23
CA PRO A 232 -11.24 26.93 -4.89
C PRO A 232 -11.16 25.70 -3.97
N MET A 233 -11.01 24.53 -4.59
CA MET A 233 -10.71 23.31 -3.86
C MET A 233 -9.25 23.37 -3.40
N GLN A 234 -8.93 22.73 -2.28
CA GLN A 234 -7.56 22.61 -1.77
C GLN A 234 -7.28 21.13 -1.55
N LEU A 235 -6.13 20.65 -2.03
CA LEU A 235 -5.71 19.28 -1.74
C LEU A 235 -5.58 19.06 -0.23
N LEU A 236 -5.92 17.86 0.23
CA LEU A 236 -5.79 17.50 1.65
C LEU A 236 -4.31 17.45 2.07
N HIS A 237 -4.04 17.94 3.28
CA HIS A 237 -2.72 17.87 3.87
C HIS A 237 -2.42 16.46 4.41
N LYS A 238 -1.13 16.11 4.57
CA LYS A 238 -0.69 14.79 5.07
C LYS A 238 -1.38 14.38 6.38
N SER A 239 -1.63 15.34 7.28
CA SER A 239 -2.30 15.09 8.56
C SER A 239 -3.69 14.52 8.38
N ASP A 240 -4.43 15.08 7.42
CA ASP A 240 -5.84 14.78 7.17
C ASP A 240 -5.97 13.44 6.44
N LEU A 241 -4.99 13.14 5.58
CA LEU A 241 -4.88 11.85 4.89
C LEU A 241 -4.60 10.67 5.83
N LYS A 242 -4.36 10.86 7.13
CA LYS A 242 -4.21 9.73 8.08
C LYS A 242 -5.52 8.99 8.34
N ALA A 243 -6.66 9.61 8.06
CA ALA A 243 -7.98 8.99 8.17
C ALA A 243 -8.28 8.00 7.02
N TYR A 244 -7.38 7.91 6.03
CA TYR A 244 -7.52 7.19 4.78
C TYR A 244 -6.35 6.20 4.58
#